data_AF-A0A9W6NLI4-F1
#
_entry.id   AF-A0A9W6NLI4-F1
#
_cell.length_a   1.000
_cell.length_b   1.000
_cell.length_c   1.000
_cell.angle_alpha   90.00
_cell.angle_beta   90.00
_cell.angle_gamma   90.00
#
_symmetry.space_group_name_H-M   'P 1'
#
loop_
_entity.id
_entity.type
_entity.pdbx_description
1 polymer ?
#
loop_
_entity_poly.entity_id
_entity_poly.type
_entity_poly.pdbx_seq_one_letter_code
_entity_poly.pdbx_strand_id
1 'polypeptide(L)'
;MTSRHTGGNGAARKPAGEGKPRPDGPGATAAVRPGDAQTVRVVAFGGGHGLSATLRALRGVQTQMPLEITAVVTVADDGGSSGRLRQTRDILPPGDLRQALAALADEAAMAELFQHRFTGEDEIAGHPVGNLVLVALLEQAGDPVAALDRAAAMLRCHGRVLPMSRDPLHIEADLSDGDEVVTVRGQHEVAVTAKTIDRVRLTPDPPEACAEAVKAVREADWLLFGPGSWFTSVIPHLLVPGLAAAITASAARRLVTLNLAADSETAGLTLPEHLAALRRYLPGLQVDVVLADGKAVGDPEPVHRAAESLGARLVLAPVAVSDGAPRHDPQALAMALEPLLRVDTRAAGRSSGNGRVGAKNQTSARNANGTGSARGKDMTLNTKTAR
;
A
#
# COMPACT_ATOMS: atom_id res chain seq x y z
N MET A 1 -2.17 -58.99 -47.81
CA MET A 1 -3.42 -59.77 -47.68
C MET A 1 -4.51 -58.81 -47.22
N THR A 2 -5.15 -58.13 -48.18
CA THR A 2 -6.52 -58.42 -48.66
C THR A 2 -7.57 -57.98 -47.64
N SER A 3 -8.17 -56.78 -47.79
CA SER A 3 -9.32 -56.44 -48.68
C SER A 3 -10.58 -56.30 -47.81
N ARG A 4 -11.53 -55.37 -47.94
CA ARG A 4 -11.98 -54.44 -49.02
C ARG A 4 -13.05 -53.52 -48.39
N HIS A 5 -13.08 -52.22 -48.70
CA HIS A 5 -14.03 -51.54 -49.62
C HIS A 5 -15.50 -51.52 -49.15
N THR A 6 -16.30 -50.45 -49.26
CA THR A 6 -16.58 -49.44 -50.32
C THR A 6 -17.33 -48.28 -49.61
N GLY A 7 -17.53 -47.04 -50.06
CA GLY A 7 -17.48 -46.26 -51.31
C GLY A 7 -18.28 -44.96 -51.00
N GLY A 8 -18.14 -43.78 -51.58
CA GLY A 8 -17.60 -43.33 -52.87
C GLY A 8 -18.66 -42.47 -53.57
N ASN A 9 -18.47 -41.14 -53.62
CA ASN A 9 -18.90 -40.14 -54.64
C ASN A 9 -19.11 -38.77 -53.96
N GLY A 10 -18.56 -37.63 -54.40
CA GLY A 10 -18.00 -37.27 -55.70
C GLY A 10 -18.90 -36.24 -56.38
N ALA A 11 -18.54 -34.94 -56.35
CA ALA A 11 -18.75 -33.97 -57.44
C ALA A 11 -18.32 -32.55 -57.02
N ALA A 12 -17.37 -31.99 -57.79
CA ALA A 12 -16.96 -30.59 -57.74
C ALA A 12 -17.90 -29.71 -58.58
N ARG A 13 -18.17 -28.47 -58.14
CA ARG A 13 -18.55 -27.33 -58.99
C ARG A 13 -18.04 -26.02 -58.40
N LYS A 14 -17.50 -25.17 -59.28
CA LYS A 14 -16.85 -23.86 -59.07
C LYS A 14 -17.89 -22.70 -59.17
N PRO A 15 -17.50 -21.42 -58.98
CA PRO A 15 -18.06 -20.49 -58.00
C PRO A 15 -19.12 -19.53 -58.57
N ALA A 16 -19.86 -18.84 -57.69
CA ALA A 16 -20.65 -17.67 -58.08
C ALA A 16 -20.86 -16.70 -56.89
N GLY A 17 -20.64 -15.41 -57.17
CA GLY A 17 -21.52 -14.34 -56.70
C GLY A 17 -21.11 -13.61 -55.43
N GLU A 18 -20.51 -12.44 -55.61
CA GLU A 18 -20.39 -11.37 -54.62
C GLU A 18 -21.75 -11.01 -54.02
N GLY A 19 -21.89 -11.18 -52.70
CA GLY A 19 -23.01 -10.70 -51.90
C GLY A 19 -22.55 -9.56 -50.99
N LYS A 20 -22.87 -8.33 -51.37
CA LYS A 20 -22.63 -7.08 -50.63
C LYS A 20 -23.29 -7.14 -49.23
N PRO A 21 -22.60 -6.83 -48.10
CA PRO A 21 -23.27 -6.69 -46.82
C PRO A 21 -24.13 -5.41 -46.82
N ARG A 22 -25.36 -5.52 -46.31
CA ARG A 22 -26.27 -4.39 -46.05
C ARG A 22 -25.76 -3.58 -44.85
N PRO A 23 -26.02 -2.26 -44.78
CA PRO A 23 -25.43 -1.40 -43.76
C PRO A 23 -26.03 -1.66 -42.38
N ASP A 24 -25.15 -1.61 -41.38
CA ASP A 24 -25.46 -1.70 -39.95
C ASP A 24 -26.43 -0.59 -39.52
N GLY A 25 -27.48 -0.98 -38.80
CA GLY A 25 -28.29 -0.05 -38.02
C GLY A 25 -27.56 0.35 -36.73
N PRO A 26 -27.69 1.60 -36.24
CA PRO A 26 -27.03 2.03 -35.02
C PRO A 26 -27.83 1.55 -33.82
N GLY A 27 -27.16 0.87 -32.88
CA GLY A 27 -27.73 0.60 -31.56
C GLY A 27 -27.63 -0.84 -31.08
N ALA A 28 -26.41 -1.35 -30.98
CA ALA A 28 -26.11 -2.43 -30.05
C ALA A 28 -25.00 -1.93 -29.13
N THR A 29 -25.37 -1.45 -27.94
CA THR A 29 -24.43 -1.31 -26.83
C THR A 29 -23.78 -2.67 -26.61
N ALA A 30 -22.49 -2.76 -26.91
CA ALA A 30 -21.72 -3.97 -26.71
C ALA A 30 -21.83 -4.39 -25.23
N ALA A 31 -22.48 -5.52 -25.00
CA ALA A 31 -22.44 -6.17 -23.70
C ALA A 31 -20.98 -6.53 -23.41
N VAL A 32 -20.43 -5.96 -22.33
CA VAL A 32 -19.10 -6.29 -21.82
C VAL A 32 -19.06 -7.78 -21.57
N ARG A 33 -18.09 -8.47 -22.17
CA ARG A 33 -17.89 -9.92 -21.97
C ARG A 33 -17.45 -10.14 -20.51
N PRO A 34 -17.93 -11.19 -19.82
CA PRO A 34 -17.43 -11.54 -18.50
C PRO A 34 -15.98 -12.02 -18.64
N GLY A 35 -15.04 -11.09 -18.51
CA GLY A 35 -13.60 -11.29 -18.77
C GLY A 35 -12.78 -9.99 -18.77
N ASP A 36 -13.40 -8.82 -18.91
CA ASP A 36 -12.72 -7.52 -19.01
C ASP A 36 -12.64 -6.73 -17.69
N ALA A 37 -12.76 -7.38 -16.53
CA ALA A 37 -12.56 -6.70 -15.25
C ALA A 37 -11.05 -6.49 -15.05
N GLN A 38 -10.58 -5.25 -15.25
CA GLN A 38 -9.20 -4.86 -14.99
C GLN A 38 -8.82 -5.21 -13.54
N THR A 39 -7.76 -6.00 -13.36
CA THR A 39 -7.20 -6.32 -12.03
C THR A 39 -6.70 -5.05 -11.37
N VAL A 40 -7.14 -4.84 -10.13
CA VAL A 40 -6.72 -3.71 -9.30
C VAL A 40 -5.54 -4.12 -8.44
N ARG A 41 -4.42 -3.40 -8.52
CA ARG A 41 -3.21 -3.64 -7.73
C ARG A 41 -3.24 -2.78 -6.47
N VAL A 42 -3.19 -3.43 -5.32
CA VAL A 42 -3.28 -2.78 -4.01
C VAL A 42 -2.03 -3.08 -3.20
N VAL A 43 -1.36 -2.04 -2.74
CA VAL A 43 -0.26 -2.14 -1.77
C VAL A 43 -0.76 -1.68 -0.41
N ALA A 44 -0.65 -2.54 0.61
CA ALA A 44 -0.97 -2.20 2.00
C ALA A 44 0.31 -2.13 2.84
N PHE A 45 0.50 -1.02 3.54
CA PHE A 45 1.64 -0.76 4.41
C PHE A 45 1.28 -0.97 5.88
N GLY A 46 2.17 -1.58 6.65
CA GLY A 46 2.02 -1.63 8.10
C GLY A 46 2.83 -2.71 8.79
N GLY A 47 2.33 -3.11 9.95
CA GLY A 47 2.82 -4.19 10.79
C GLY A 47 1.69 -4.74 11.65
N GLY A 48 1.98 -5.81 12.38
CA GLY A 48 1.12 -6.35 13.41
C GLY A 48 -0.33 -6.68 13.00
N HIS A 49 -1.22 -6.48 13.96
CA HIS A 49 -2.64 -6.84 13.87
C HIS A 49 -3.43 -5.90 12.94
N GLY A 50 -3.04 -4.62 12.88
CA GLY A 50 -3.71 -3.63 12.04
C GLY A 50 -3.58 -3.96 10.55
N LEU A 51 -2.35 -4.19 10.08
CA LEU A 51 -2.11 -4.67 8.71
C LEU A 51 -2.81 -6.02 8.47
N SER A 52 -2.76 -6.94 9.44
CA SER A 52 -3.44 -8.24 9.32
C SER A 52 -4.96 -8.11 9.13
N ALA A 53 -5.61 -7.11 9.75
CA ALA A 53 -7.03 -6.83 9.52
C ALA A 53 -7.27 -6.32 8.09
N THR A 54 -6.46 -5.38 7.61
CA THR A 54 -6.51 -4.90 6.21
C THR A 54 -6.31 -6.02 5.20
N LEU A 55 -5.32 -6.91 5.40
CA LEU A 55 -5.04 -8.00 4.47
C LEU A 55 -6.17 -9.04 4.42
N ARG A 56 -6.77 -9.38 5.57
CA ARG A 56 -7.96 -10.23 5.61
C ARG A 56 -9.16 -9.56 4.94
N ALA A 57 -9.33 -8.26 5.12
CA ALA A 57 -10.37 -7.49 4.45
C ALA A 57 -10.18 -7.51 2.92
N LEU A 58 -8.96 -7.24 2.43
CA LEU A 58 -8.63 -7.27 1.01
C LEU A 58 -8.85 -8.65 0.39
N ARG A 59 -8.55 -9.75 1.10
CA ARG A 59 -8.92 -11.11 0.66
C ARG A 59 -10.44 -11.28 0.50
N GLY A 60 -11.22 -10.74 1.45
CA GLY A 60 -12.67 -10.69 1.33
C GLY A 60 -13.11 -9.95 0.07
N VAL A 61 -12.52 -8.79 -0.22
CA VAL A 61 -12.80 -8.02 -1.45
C VAL A 61 -12.38 -8.78 -2.71
N GLN A 62 -11.26 -9.52 -2.67
CA GLN A 62 -10.74 -10.28 -3.81
C GLN A 62 -11.69 -11.39 -4.28
N THR A 63 -12.59 -11.87 -3.41
CA THR A 63 -13.68 -12.79 -3.81
C THR A 63 -14.75 -12.13 -4.69
N GLN A 64 -14.82 -10.79 -4.70
CA GLN A 64 -15.86 -10.01 -5.37
C GLN A 64 -15.34 -9.21 -6.57
N MET A 65 -14.03 -8.99 -6.67
CA MET A 65 -13.39 -8.32 -7.80
C MET A 65 -11.93 -8.77 -7.95
N PRO A 66 -11.37 -8.77 -9.18
CA PRO A 66 -9.97 -9.11 -9.38
C PRO A 66 -9.05 -8.11 -8.67
N LEU A 67 -8.35 -8.58 -7.63
CA LEU A 67 -7.39 -7.82 -6.84
C LEU A 67 -6.04 -8.53 -6.83
N GLU A 68 -4.97 -7.77 -6.99
CA GLU A 68 -3.60 -8.20 -6.71
C GLU A 68 -3.12 -7.49 -5.45
N ILE A 69 -2.89 -8.27 -4.39
CA ILE A 69 -2.57 -7.74 -3.05
C ILE A 69 -1.07 -7.85 -2.83
N THR A 70 -0.44 -6.75 -2.46
CA THR A 70 0.94 -6.72 -1.94
C THR A 70 0.96 -6.10 -0.54
N ALA A 71 1.47 -6.83 0.45
CA ALA A 71 1.77 -6.30 1.76
C ALA A 71 3.22 -5.81 1.79
N VAL A 72 3.45 -4.55 2.17
CA VAL A 72 4.79 -4.04 2.50
C VAL A 72 4.86 -3.90 4.02
N VAL A 73 5.76 -4.65 4.63
CA VAL A 73 5.78 -4.88 6.08
C VAL A 73 7.00 -4.22 6.71
N THR A 74 6.79 -3.57 7.86
CA THR A 74 7.88 -3.05 8.69
C THR A 74 8.81 -4.17 9.17
N VAL A 75 10.11 -3.86 9.26
CA VAL A 75 11.15 -4.80 9.73
C VAL A 75 11.96 -4.22 10.89
N ALA A 76 11.28 -3.41 11.72
CA ALA A 76 11.87 -2.76 12.89
C ALA A 76 11.53 -3.44 14.23
N ASP A 77 10.60 -4.41 14.26
CA ASP A 77 10.13 -5.10 15.47
C ASP A 77 11.27 -5.75 16.27
N ASP A 78 11.36 -5.44 17.56
CA ASP A 78 12.30 -6.04 18.51
C ASP A 78 11.60 -6.61 19.76
N GLY A 79 10.27 -6.77 19.71
CA GLY A 79 9.49 -7.31 20.81
C GLY A 79 9.45 -8.84 20.87
N GLY A 80 9.28 -9.37 22.07
CA GLY A 80 8.94 -10.78 22.32
C GLY A 80 9.81 -11.80 21.58
N SER A 81 9.17 -12.69 20.81
CA SER A 81 9.88 -13.71 20.04
C SER A 81 10.78 -13.13 18.95
N SER A 82 10.42 -12.01 18.31
CA SER A 82 11.24 -11.40 17.26
C SER A 82 12.53 -10.84 17.87
N GLY A 83 12.40 -10.11 18.98
CA GLY A 83 13.53 -9.58 19.74
C GLY A 83 14.53 -10.64 20.15
N ARG A 84 14.07 -11.74 20.77
CA ARG A 84 14.94 -12.85 21.19
C ARG A 84 15.70 -13.47 20.01
N LEU A 85 15.05 -13.62 18.85
CA LEU A 85 15.70 -14.18 17.66
C LEU A 85 16.75 -13.23 17.10
N ARG A 86 16.48 -11.91 17.07
CA ARG A 86 17.40 -10.88 16.59
C ARG A 86 18.62 -10.66 17.48
N GLN A 87 18.52 -10.91 18.78
CA GLN A 87 19.66 -10.78 19.70
C GLN A 87 20.82 -11.75 19.38
N THR A 88 20.51 -12.85 18.70
CA THR A 88 21.48 -13.91 18.39
C THR A 88 21.74 -14.08 16.89
N ARG A 89 21.03 -13.33 16.04
CA ARG A 89 21.05 -13.48 14.59
C ARG A 89 20.85 -12.13 13.89
N ASP A 90 21.67 -11.88 12.88
CA ASP A 90 21.52 -10.72 12.01
C ASP A 90 20.51 -11.02 10.89
N ILE A 91 19.21 -10.99 11.24
CA ILE A 91 18.09 -11.33 10.35
C ILE A 91 16.95 -10.33 10.52
N LEU A 92 16.06 -10.28 9.53
CA LEU A 92 14.80 -9.54 9.65
C LEU A 92 13.96 -10.08 10.82
N PRO A 93 13.27 -9.21 11.60
CA PRO A 93 12.29 -9.67 12.57
C PRO A 93 11.16 -10.43 11.89
N PRO A 94 10.91 -11.69 12.26
CA PRO A 94 9.91 -12.51 11.59
C PRO A 94 8.47 -12.18 12.03
N GLY A 95 8.27 -11.48 13.15
CA GLY A 95 6.96 -11.33 13.80
C GLY A 95 5.87 -10.75 12.90
N ASP A 96 6.09 -9.56 12.35
CA ASP A 96 5.12 -8.88 11.50
C ASP A 96 5.01 -9.51 10.11
N LEU A 97 6.13 -10.00 9.57
CA LEU A 97 6.15 -10.77 8.31
C LEU A 97 5.28 -12.03 8.42
N ARG A 98 5.41 -12.77 9.52
CA ARG A 98 4.58 -13.94 9.86
C ARG A 98 3.11 -13.58 9.97
N GLN A 99 2.79 -12.44 10.60
CA GLN A 99 1.40 -11.98 10.74
C GLN A 99 0.78 -11.68 9.37
N ALA A 100 1.50 -10.96 8.50
CA ALA A 100 1.05 -10.67 7.14
C ALA A 100 0.85 -11.95 6.31
N LEU A 101 1.80 -12.88 6.37
CA LEU A 101 1.70 -14.17 5.68
C LEU A 101 0.47 -14.98 6.14
N ALA A 102 0.25 -15.09 7.45
CA ALA A 102 -0.90 -15.81 7.99
C ALA A 102 -2.23 -15.12 7.68
N ALA A 103 -2.27 -13.79 7.61
CA ALA A 103 -3.46 -13.05 7.18
C ALA A 103 -3.83 -13.35 5.71
N LEU A 104 -2.82 -13.62 4.87
CA LEU A 104 -2.99 -13.93 3.46
C LEU A 104 -3.15 -15.42 3.14
N ALA A 105 -2.85 -16.33 4.07
CA ALA A 105 -2.87 -17.78 3.84
C ALA A 105 -4.26 -18.31 3.40
N ASP A 106 -4.27 -19.25 2.46
CA ASP A 106 -5.52 -19.83 1.91
C ASP A 106 -6.30 -20.62 2.96
N GLU A 107 -5.61 -21.55 3.63
CA GLU A 107 -6.20 -22.52 4.55
C GLU A 107 -6.07 -22.07 6.02
N ALA A 108 -7.21 -22.00 6.73
CA ALA A 108 -7.27 -21.57 8.12
C ALA A 108 -6.38 -22.42 9.05
N ALA A 109 -6.40 -23.75 8.88
CA ALA A 109 -5.58 -24.65 9.70
C ALA A 109 -4.08 -24.40 9.55
N MET A 110 -3.62 -24.07 8.34
CA MET A 110 -2.22 -23.74 8.09
C MET A 110 -1.85 -22.39 8.69
N ALA A 111 -2.72 -21.39 8.56
CA ALA A 111 -2.55 -20.10 9.24
C ALA A 111 -2.47 -20.28 10.77
N GLU A 112 -3.35 -21.09 11.35
CA GLU A 112 -3.39 -21.40 12.78
C GLU A 112 -2.09 -22.09 13.25
N LEU A 113 -1.61 -23.09 12.51
CA LEU A 113 -0.33 -23.73 12.80
C LEU A 113 0.82 -22.73 12.74
N PHE A 114 0.87 -21.89 11.70
CA PHE A 114 1.91 -20.87 11.53
C PHE A 114 1.86 -19.81 12.64
N GLN A 115 0.68 -19.58 13.20
CA GLN A 115 0.44 -18.68 14.33
C GLN A 115 0.63 -19.34 15.70
N HIS A 116 0.63 -20.66 15.78
CA HIS A 116 0.76 -21.42 17.03
C HIS A 116 2.02 -21.00 17.77
N ARG A 117 1.87 -20.74 19.07
CA ARG A 117 2.95 -20.36 19.97
C ARG A 117 3.21 -21.50 20.93
N PHE A 118 4.45 -21.97 20.99
CA PHE A 118 4.84 -23.00 21.94
C PHE A 118 4.59 -22.54 23.38
N THR A 119 4.04 -23.44 24.19
CA THR A 119 3.88 -23.27 25.63
C THR A 119 5.00 -24.02 26.37
N GLY A 120 5.26 -23.67 27.63
CA GLY A 120 6.25 -24.34 28.47
C GLY A 120 7.31 -23.38 28.98
N GLU A 121 8.43 -23.94 29.47
CA GLU A 121 9.56 -23.21 30.05
C GLU A 121 10.90 -23.58 29.37
N ASP A 122 10.86 -24.22 28.20
CA ASP A 122 12.04 -24.60 27.42
C ASP A 122 12.49 -23.50 26.44
N GLU A 123 13.54 -23.77 25.65
CA GLU A 123 14.13 -22.78 24.74
C GLU A 123 13.20 -22.33 23.61
N ILE A 124 12.24 -23.18 23.22
CA ILE A 124 11.27 -22.85 22.17
C ILE A 124 10.01 -22.18 22.74
N ALA A 125 9.84 -22.19 24.06
CA ALA A 125 8.68 -21.59 24.72
C ALA A 125 8.48 -20.12 24.33
N GLY A 126 7.23 -19.80 24.01
CA GLY A 126 6.84 -18.48 23.58
C GLY A 126 7.23 -18.14 22.13
N HIS A 127 7.96 -18.98 21.40
CA HIS A 127 8.18 -18.77 19.96
C HIS A 127 6.95 -19.21 19.16
N PRO A 128 6.47 -18.40 18.20
CA PRO A 128 5.55 -18.87 17.18
C PRO A 128 6.26 -19.84 16.22
N VAL A 129 5.58 -20.92 15.81
CA VAL A 129 6.07 -21.88 14.81
C VAL A 129 6.53 -21.15 13.55
N GLY A 130 5.70 -20.24 13.03
CA GLY A 130 6.00 -19.48 11.83
C GLY A 130 7.24 -18.58 11.95
N ASN A 131 7.58 -18.10 13.15
CA ASN A 131 8.82 -17.33 13.32
C ASN A 131 10.04 -18.21 13.11
N LEU A 132 10.05 -19.43 13.67
CA LEU A 132 11.16 -20.37 13.51
C LEU A 132 11.29 -20.84 12.06
N VAL A 133 10.16 -21.07 11.38
CA VAL A 133 10.15 -21.39 9.95
C VAL A 133 10.73 -20.25 9.12
N LEU A 134 10.35 -19.01 9.40
CA LEU A 134 10.88 -17.85 8.67
C LEU A 134 12.38 -17.66 8.90
N VAL A 135 12.87 -17.84 10.12
CA VAL A 135 14.32 -17.82 10.42
C VAL A 135 15.05 -18.84 9.56
N ALA A 136 14.58 -20.09 9.55
CA ALA A 136 15.20 -21.15 8.76
C ALA A 136 15.18 -20.84 7.25
N LEU A 137 14.08 -20.27 6.74
CA LEU A 137 13.98 -19.87 5.34
C LEU A 137 14.90 -18.71 4.98
N LEU A 138 15.06 -17.73 5.87
CA LEU A 138 15.98 -16.60 5.69
C LEU A 138 17.43 -17.08 5.65
N GLU A 139 17.82 -17.95 6.59
CA GLU A 139 19.16 -18.55 6.65
C GLU A 139 19.47 -19.40 5.40
N GLN A 140 18.47 -20.13 4.87
CA GLN A 140 18.64 -20.97 3.67
C GLN A 140 18.70 -20.17 2.37
N ALA A 141 17.87 -19.12 2.23
CA ALA A 141 17.74 -18.40 0.99
C ALA A 141 18.85 -17.36 0.78
N GLY A 142 19.34 -16.74 1.85
CA GLY A 142 20.25 -15.58 1.78
C GLY A 142 19.62 -14.34 1.13
N ASP A 143 18.34 -14.40 0.74
CA ASP A 143 17.54 -13.30 0.22
C ASP A 143 16.19 -13.29 0.96
N PRO A 144 15.87 -12.22 1.71
CA PRO A 144 14.60 -12.11 2.41
C PRO A 144 13.36 -12.18 1.53
N VAL A 145 13.42 -11.65 0.31
CA VAL A 145 12.28 -11.67 -0.61
C VAL A 145 12.01 -13.11 -1.06
N ALA A 146 13.05 -13.85 -1.42
CA ALA A 146 12.92 -15.25 -1.82
C ALA A 146 12.43 -16.13 -0.66
N ALA A 147 12.90 -15.88 0.57
CA ALA A 147 12.43 -16.57 1.77
C ALA A 147 10.93 -16.34 2.02
N LEU A 148 10.46 -15.09 1.88
CA LEU A 148 9.05 -14.73 2.04
C LEU A 148 8.18 -15.30 0.92
N ASP A 149 8.64 -15.28 -0.33
CA ASP A 149 7.93 -15.90 -1.46
C ASP A 149 7.80 -17.42 -1.26
N ARG A 150 8.83 -18.08 -0.70
CA ARG A 150 8.75 -19.51 -0.35
C ARG A 150 7.79 -19.78 0.80
N ALA A 151 7.79 -18.97 1.85
CA ALA A 151 6.83 -19.07 2.94
C ALA A 151 5.39 -18.84 2.44
N ALA A 152 5.19 -17.85 1.57
CA ALA A 152 3.91 -17.56 0.93
C ALA A 152 3.41 -18.75 0.09
N ALA A 153 4.31 -19.42 -0.65
CA ALA A 153 3.96 -20.63 -1.39
C ALA A 153 3.54 -21.79 -0.48
N MET A 154 4.23 -21.99 0.65
CA MET A 154 3.87 -23.02 1.65
C MET A 154 2.48 -22.77 2.24
N LEU A 155 2.12 -21.50 2.46
CA LEU A 155 0.84 -21.06 3.01
C LEU A 155 -0.24 -20.82 1.94
N ARG A 156 0.12 -20.96 0.66
CA ARG A 156 -0.72 -20.67 -0.51
C ARG A 156 -1.34 -19.26 -0.43
N CYS A 157 -0.54 -18.26 -0.05
CA CYS A 157 -1.06 -16.91 0.21
C CYS A 157 -1.78 -16.28 -1.00
N HIS A 158 -2.87 -15.57 -0.70
CA HIS A 158 -3.62 -14.74 -1.64
C HIS A 158 -3.00 -13.34 -1.78
N GLY A 159 -1.82 -13.28 -2.39
CA GLY A 159 -1.04 -12.05 -2.55
C GLY A 159 0.41 -12.24 -2.16
N ARG A 160 1.18 -11.15 -2.18
CA ARG A 160 2.62 -11.16 -1.91
C ARG A 160 2.96 -10.39 -0.65
N VAL A 161 3.92 -10.90 0.13
CA VAL A 161 4.46 -10.21 1.31
C VAL A 161 5.89 -9.79 1.03
N LEU A 162 6.16 -8.50 1.16
CA LEU A 162 7.46 -7.87 0.94
C LEU A 162 7.89 -7.13 2.21
N PRO A 163 9.18 -7.16 2.57
CA PRO A 163 9.68 -6.31 3.64
C PRO A 163 9.90 -4.89 3.09
N MET A 164 9.82 -3.87 3.95
CA MET A 164 10.12 -2.49 3.54
C MET A 164 11.60 -2.27 3.20
N SER A 165 12.48 -3.07 3.80
CA SER A 165 13.94 -3.11 3.63
C SER A 165 14.41 -4.56 3.56
N ARG A 166 15.51 -4.83 2.85
CA ARG A 166 16.17 -6.14 2.87
C ARG A 166 17.04 -6.32 4.12
N ASP A 167 17.44 -5.22 4.74
CA ASP A 167 18.24 -5.21 5.96
C ASP A 167 17.36 -5.00 7.20
N PRO A 168 17.71 -5.61 8.34
CA PRO A 168 17.01 -5.38 9.60
C PRO A 168 17.15 -3.93 10.03
N LEU A 169 16.05 -3.34 10.49
CA LEU A 169 16.01 -1.94 10.92
C LEU A 169 15.78 -1.85 12.42
N HIS A 170 16.22 -0.74 13.01
CA HIS A 170 15.86 -0.37 14.38
C HIS A 170 15.16 0.98 14.35
N ILE A 171 14.37 1.25 15.38
CA ILE A 171 13.66 2.52 15.53
C ILE A 171 14.10 3.21 16.82
N GLU A 172 14.26 4.51 16.74
CA GLU A 172 14.49 5.39 17.88
C GLU A 172 13.48 6.52 17.86
N ALA A 173 13.12 7.03 19.03
CA ALA A 173 12.23 8.18 19.16
C ALA A 173 12.79 9.21 20.14
N ASP A 174 12.61 10.50 19.83
CA ASP A 174 12.76 11.58 20.78
C ASP A 174 11.38 11.85 21.40
N LEU A 175 11.33 11.81 22.73
CA LEU A 175 10.13 11.97 23.54
C LEU A 175 10.21 13.27 24.33
N SER A 176 9.13 14.05 24.32
CA SER A 176 9.00 15.25 25.15
C SER A 176 8.19 15.00 26.41
N ASP A 177 8.67 15.58 27.51
CA ASP A 177 8.00 15.66 28.80
C ASP A 177 8.24 17.07 29.39
N GLY A 178 7.36 18.02 29.03
CA GLY A 178 7.60 19.44 29.29
C GLY A 178 8.75 19.99 28.43
N ASP A 179 9.78 20.53 29.08
CA ASP A 179 10.97 21.10 28.41
C ASP A 179 12.09 20.08 28.19
N GLU A 180 11.97 18.85 28.72
CA GLU A 180 13.00 17.81 28.59
C GLU A 180 12.71 16.89 27.39
N VAL A 181 13.75 16.63 26.60
CA VAL A 181 13.71 15.68 25.47
C VAL A 181 14.57 14.46 25.82
N VAL A 182 13.96 13.28 25.79
CA VAL A 182 14.62 12.00 26.06
C VAL A 182 14.57 11.12 24.81
N THR A 183 15.71 10.59 24.38
CA THR A 183 15.75 9.59 23.31
C THR A 183 15.55 8.19 23.86
N VAL A 184 14.60 7.45 23.30
CA VAL A 184 14.42 6.00 23.53
C VAL A 184 14.80 5.21 22.28
N ARG A 185 15.26 3.97 22.48
CA ARG A 185 15.70 3.07 21.40
C ARG A 185 14.96 1.74 21.51
N GLY A 186 14.54 1.24 20.37
CA GLY A 186 13.83 -0.02 20.23
C GLY A 186 12.35 0.16 19.98
N GLN A 187 11.79 -0.69 19.12
CA GLN A 187 10.40 -0.59 18.69
C GLN A 187 9.44 -0.80 19.84
N HIS A 188 9.73 -1.78 20.71
CA HIS A 188 8.93 -2.04 21.88
C HIS A 188 8.86 -0.82 22.81
N GLU A 189 10.00 -0.21 23.13
CA GLU A 189 10.08 0.96 24.03
C GLU A 189 9.35 2.18 23.45
N VAL A 190 9.45 2.41 22.15
CA VAL A 190 8.69 3.46 21.47
C VAL A 190 7.19 3.17 21.51
N ALA A 191 6.77 1.92 21.29
CA ALA A 191 5.36 1.54 21.24
C ALA A 191 4.65 1.64 22.59
N VAL A 192 5.36 1.40 23.71
CA VAL A 192 4.77 1.38 25.05
C VAL A 192 4.91 2.69 25.82
N THR A 193 5.61 3.69 25.27
CA THR A 193 5.78 4.99 25.93
C THR A 193 4.45 5.70 26.13
N ALA A 194 4.32 6.42 27.24
CA ALA A 194 3.19 7.33 27.51
C ALA A 194 3.57 8.82 27.28
N LYS A 195 4.82 9.09 26.90
CA LYS A 195 5.32 10.44 26.61
C LYS A 195 5.00 10.82 25.16
N THR A 196 4.94 12.12 24.88
CA THR A 196 4.68 12.62 23.53
C THR A 196 5.87 12.31 22.63
N ILE A 197 5.61 11.66 21.49
CA ILE A 197 6.64 11.38 20.49
C ILE A 197 6.81 12.61 19.60
N ASP A 198 7.97 13.27 19.70
CA ASP A 198 8.30 14.42 18.85
C ASP A 198 8.78 13.96 17.47
N ARG A 199 9.65 12.94 17.45
CA ARG A 199 10.29 12.45 16.23
C ARG A 199 10.65 10.97 16.34
N VAL A 200 10.38 10.20 15.29
CA VAL A 200 10.93 8.86 15.07
C VAL A 200 11.96 8.87 13.93
N ARG A 201 12.92 7.96 14.03
CA ARG A 201 13.97 7.71 13.03
C ARG A 201 14.29 6.22 12.94
N LEU A 202 14.79 5.79 11.79
CA LEU A 202 15.24 4.42 11.55
C LEU A 202 16.76 4.38 11.52
N THR A 203 17.32 3.25 11.95
CA THR A 203 18.75 2.95 11.78
C THR A 203 18.92 1.57 11.13
N PRO A 204 19.91 1.38 10.23
CA PRO A 204 20.86 2.39 9.71
C PRO A 204 20.20 3.55 8.95
N ASP A 205 20.90 4.69 8.87
CA ASP A 205 20.42 5.93 8.24
C ASP A 205 21.36 6.35 7.07
N PRO A 206 20.85 6.52 5.84
CA PRO A 206 19.49 6.22 5.40
C PRO A 206 19.24 4.70 5.28
N PRO A 207 18.05 4.20 5.64
CA PRO A 207 17.69 2.82 5.39
C PRO A 207 17.45 2.58 3.89
N GLU A 208 17.91 1.44 3.38
CA GLU A 208 17.70 1.07 1.99
C GLU A 208 16.30 0.45 1.78
N ALA A 209 15.65 0.82 0.67
CA ALA A 209 14.34 0.28 0.34
C ALA A 209 14.47 -1.08 -0.35
N CYS A 210 13.58 -2.02 -0.02
CA CYS A 210 13.40 -3.22 -0.82
C CYS A 210 12.95 -2.86 -2.24
N ALA A 211 13.74 -3.25 -3.25
CA ALA A 211 13.49 -2.88 -4.65
C ALA A 211 12.14 -3.39 -5.16
N GLU A 212 11.74 -4.58 -4.74
CA GLU A 212 10.46 -5.20 -5.07
C GLU A 212 9.29 -4.43 -4.44
N ALA A 213 9.46 -3.90 -3.23
CA ALA A 213 8.45 -3.06 -2.59
C ALA A 213 8.29 -1.73 -3.33
N VAL A 214 9.40 -1.09 -3.70
CA VAL A 214 9.40 0.13 -4.55
C VAL A 214 8.71 -0.12 -5.88
N LYS A 215 8.99 -1.26 -6.53
CA LYS A 215 8.33 -1.65 -7.78
C LYS A 215 6.82 -1.80 -7.58
N ALA A 216 6.39 -2.52 -6.56
CA ALA A 216 4.97 -2.70 -6.26
C ALA A 216 4.25 -1.36 -6.05
N VAL A 217 4.87 -0.40 -5.35
CA VAL A 217 4.32 0.95 -5.14
C VAL A 217 4.16 1.73 -6.45
N ARG A 218 5.11 1.62 -7.37
CA ARG A 218 5.06 2.28 -8.69
C ARG A 218 3.98 1.69 -9.58
N GLU A 219 3.71 0.41 -9.43
CA GLU A 219 2.73 -0.34 -10.21
C GLU A 219 1.33 -0.34 -9.57
N ALA A 220 1.19 0.11 -8.34
CA ALA A 220 -0.08 0.08 -7.63
C ALA A 220 -1.14 1.00 -8.26
N ASP A 221 -2.41 0.61 -8.13
CA ASP A 221 -3.56 1.48 -8.35
C ASP A 221 -4.02 2.10 -7.02
N TRP A 222 -3.77 1.42 -5.90
CA TRP A 222 -4.04 1.89 -4.54
C TRP A 222 -2.90 1.63 -3.56
N LEU A 223 -2.66 2.61 -2.68
CA LEU A 223 -1.75 2.57 -1.54
C LEU A 223 -2.57 2.75 -0.26
N LEU A 224 -2.57 1.73 0.60
CA LEU A 224 -3.32 1.71 1.87
C LEU A 224 -2.35 1.85 3.04
N PHE A 225 -2.58 2.85 3.89
CA PHE A 225 -1.82 3.09 5.11
C PHE A 225 -2.69 2.80 6.33
N GLY A 226 -2.16 1.99 7.23
CA GLY A 226 -2.88 1.61 8.44
C GLY A 226 -4.08 0.68 8.18
N PRO A 227 -4.83 0.36 9.23
CA PRO A 227 -4.65 0.81 10.61
C PRO A 227 -3.43 0.13 11.25
N GLY A 228 -3.01 0.61 12.42
CA GLY A 228 -1.89 0.07 13.18
C GLY A 228 -1.19 1.15 14.00
N SER A 229 -0.26 0.74 14.86
CA SER A 229 0.53 1.67 15.68
C SER A 229 1.20 2.71 14.77
N TRP A 230 0.87 3.97 15.00
CA TRP A 230 1.13 5.06 14.08
C TRP A 230 2.64 5.27 13.85
N PHE A 231 3.40 5.41 14.91
CA PHE A 231 4.84 5.72 14.86
C PHE A 231 5.72 4.49 14.62
N THR A 232 5.26 3.31 15.04
CA THR A 232 6.06 2.08 14.95
C THR A 232 5.65 1.12 13.83
N SER A 233 4.47 1.30 13.23
CA SER A 233 4.00 0.47 12.11
C SER A 233 3.61 1.26 10.85
N VAL A 234 3.05 2.46 10.96
CA VAL A 234 2.63 3.25 9.78
C VAL A 234 3.75 4.15 9.27
N ILE A 235 4.19 5.10 10.11
CA ILE A 235 5.24 6.09 9.80
C ILE A 235 6.56 5.50 9.32
N PRO A 236 7.05 4.33 9.79
CA PRO A 236 8.35 3.79 9.34
C PRO A 236 8.48 3.64 7.83
N HIS A 237 7.39 3.34 7.12
CA HIS A 237 7.38 3.23 5.66
C HIS A 237 7.69 4.56 4.95
N LEU A 238 7.35 5.69 5.60
CA LEU A 238 7.62 7.05 5.10
C LEU A 238 9.04 7.52 5.40
N LEU A 239 9.74 6.85 6.34
CA LEU A 239 11.11 7.15 6.72
C LEU A 239 12.14 6.46 5.80
N VAL A 240 11.71 5.50 4.97
CA VAL A 240 12.59 4.83 4.00
C VAL A 240 12.63 5.65 2.71
N PRO A 241 13.75 6.33 2.36
CA PRO A 241 13.75 7.34 1.29
C PRO A 241 13.29 6.80 -0.08
N GLY A 242 13.69 5.57 -0.42
CA GLY A 242 13.27 4.93 -1.68
C GLY A 242 11.75 4.68 -1.76
N LEU A 243 11.13 4.27 -0.64
CA LEU A 243 9.68 4.11 -0.54
C LEU A 243 8.97 5.47 -0.51
N ALA A 244 9.46 6.43 0.28
CA ALA A 244 8.88 7.78 0.36
C ALA A 244 8.83 8.48 -1.01
N ALA A 245 9.92 8.37 -1.78
CA ALA A 245 9.99 8.89 -3.15
C ALA A 245 9.00 8.17 -4.08
N ALA A 246 8.91 6.84 -4.00
CA ALA A 246 7.96 6.05 -4.80
C ALA A 246 6.50 6.38 -4.45
N ILE A 247 6.18 6.48 -3.16
CA ILE A 247 4.86 6.86 -2.66
C ILE A 247 4.48 8.24 -3.15
N THR A 248 5.40 9.21 -3.11
CA THR A 248 5.12 10.59 -3.56
C THR A 248 4.92 10.68 -5.07
N ALA A 249 5.73 9.97 -5.85
CA ALA A 249 5.66 10.01 -7.31
C ALA A 249 4.56 9.13 -7.92
N SER A 250 3.96 8.22 -7.15
CA SER A 250 2.97 7.26 -7.65
C SER A 250 1.68 7.96 -8.13
N ALA A 251 1.08 7.42 -9.20
CA ALA A 251 -0.26 7.82 -9.65
C ALA A 251 -1.37 7.08 -8.89
N ALA A 252 -1.01 6.12 -8.04
CA ALA A 252 -1.94 5.36 -7.22
C ALA A 252 -2.74 6.28 -6.28
N ARG A 253 -3.99 5.91 -6.03
CA ARG A 253 -4.78 6.55 -4.99
C ARG A 253 -4.30 6.13 -3.61
N ARG A 254 -4.43 7.01 -2.63
CA ARG A 254 -3.93 6.80 -1.27
C ARG A 254 -5.09 6.81 -0.28
N LEU A 255 -5.22 5.72 0.48
CA LEU A 255 -6.21 5.58 1.53
C LEU A 255 -5.51 5.44 2.87
N VAL A 256 -5.92 6.23 3.86
CA VAL A 256 -5.48 6.09 5.26
C VAL A 256 -6.64 5.55 6.08
N THR A 257 -6.43 4.45 6.79
CA THR A 257 -7.40 3.92 7.76
C THR A 257 -6.98 4.35 9.16
N LEU A 258 -7.82 5.10 9.85
CA LEU A 258 -7.56 5.56 11.22
C LEU A 258 -7.71 4.43 12.25
N ASN A 259 -7.00 4.55 13.37
CA ASN A 259 -7.15 3.64 14.49
C ASN A 259 -8.49 3.87 15.23
N LEU A 260 -8.99 2.83 15.88
CA LEU A 260 -10.27 2.86 16.61
C LEU A 260 -10.15 3.42 18.03
N ALA A 261 -8.94 3.42 18.57
CA ALA A 261 -8.57 3.96 19.86
C ALA A 261 -7.13 4.46 19.79
N ALA A 262 -6.75 5.32 20.74
CA ALA A 262 -5.36 5.68 20.93
C ALA A 262 -4.61 4.49 21.56
N ASP A 263 -3.46 4.14 20.97
CA ASP A 263 -2.45 3.28 21.58
C ASP A 263 -1.50 4.13 22.45
N SER A 264 -0.65 3.49 23.26
CA SER A 264 0.27 4.18 24.18
C SER A 264 1.15 5.23 23.47
N GLU A 265 1.77 4.86 22.35
CA GLU A 265 2.60 5.78 21.53
C GLU A 265 1.84 6.98 20.94
N THR A 266 0.50 6.93 20.95
CA THR A 266 -0.38 7.99 20.51
C THR A 266 -1.17 8.62 21.65
N ALA A 267 -0.78 8.37 22.90
CA ALA A 267 -1.41 8.96 24.07
C ALA A 267 -1.40 10.49 23.96
N GLY A 268 -2.57 11.10 24.07
CA GLY A 268 -2.75 12.55 23.95
C GLY A 268 -2.86 13.10 22.52
N LEU A 269 -2.61 12.29 21.49
CA LEU A 269 -2.80 12.69 20.09
C LEU A 269 -4.27 12.53 19.67
N THR A 270 -4.82 13.60 19.12
CA THR A 270 -6.12 13.61 18.46
C THR A 270 -6.04 12.99 17.06
N LEU A 271 -7.15 12.52 16.51
CA LEU A 271 -7.19 11.99 15.13
C LEU A 271 -6.72 13.00 14.07
N PRO A 272 -7.04 14.31 14.15
CA PRO A 272 -6.41 15.33 13.31
C PRO A 272 -4.88 15.36 13.40
N GLU A 273 -4.30 15.20 14.59
CA GLU A 273 -2.84 15.19 14.77
C GLU A 273 -2.18 13.93 14.21
N HIS A 274 -2.88 12.79 14.19
CA HIS A 274 -2.41 11.60 13.47
C HIS A 274 -2.24 11.88 11.97
N LEU A 275 -3.21 12.57 11.36
CA LEU A 275 -3.14 12.99 9.96
C LEU A 275 -2.05 14.06 9.73
N ALA A 276 -1.90 15.00 10.66
CA ALA A 276 -0.84 16.00 10.61
C ALA A 276 0.56 15.36 10.71
N ALA A 277 0.72 14.29 11.50
CA ALA A 277 1.97 13.55 11.59
C ALA A 277 2.40 12.97 10.23
N LEU A 278 1.47 12.40 9.45
CA LEU A 278 1.79 11.91 8.10
C LEU A 278 2.39 13.01 7.22
N ARG A 279 1.81 14.21 7.25
CA ARG A 279 2.32 15.38 6.51
C ARG A 279 3.66 15.87 7.03
N ARG A 280 3.88 15.80 8.35
CA ARG A 280 5.16 16.17 8.96
C ARG A 280 6.30 15.27 8.48
N TYR A 281 6.08 13.96 8.41
CA TYR A 281 7.11 13.00 7.96
C TYR A 281 7.25 12.93 6.45
N LEU A 282 6.18 13.15 5.69
CA LEU A 282 6.23 13.22 4.24
C LEU A 282 5.47 14.46 3.75
N PRO A 283 6.10 15.66 3.72
CA PRO A 283 5.44 16.90 3.30
C PRO A 283 4.87 16.88 1.89
N GLY A 284 5.36 15.99 1.01
CA GLY A 284 4.82 15.77 -0.34
C GLY A 284 3.62 14.81 -0.40
N LEU A 285 3.23 14.18 0.71
CA LEU A 285 2.14 13.20 0.72
C LEU A 285 0.80 13.89 0.48
N GLN A 286 0.08 13.39 -0.51
CA GLN A 286 -1.35 13.64 -0.73
C GLN A 286 -2.12 12.39 -0.32
N VAL A 287 -3.34 12.54 0.17
CA VAL A 287 -4.23 11.41 0.50
C VAL A 287 -5.55 11.62 -0.22
N ASP A 288 -6.13 10.57 -0.77
CA ASP A 288 -7.41 10.64 -1.48
C ASP A 288 -8.59 10.39 -0.54
N VAL A 289 -8.42 9.43 0.38
CA VAL A 289 -9.47 8.95 1.28
C VAL A 289 -8.91 8.75 2.68
N VAL A 290 -9.60 9.29 3.67
CA VAL A 290 -9.44 8.89 5.07
C VAL A 290 -10.64 8.04 5.45
N LEU A 291 -10.42 6.77 5.80
CA LEU A 291 -11.43 5.84 6.29
C LEU A 291 -11.36 5.81 7.82
N ALA A 292 -12.51 6.00 8.47
CA ALA A 292 -12.58 5.97 9.93
C ALA A 292 -13.91 5.38 10.42
N ASP A 293 -13.89 4.82 11.64
CA ASP A 293 -15.12 4.39 12.30
C ASP A 293 -15.86 5.59 12.89
N GLY A 294 -17.15 5.72 12.56
CA GLY A 294 -17.97 6.84 13.01
C GLY A 294 -18.09 6.94 14.54
N LYS A 295 -18.12 5.80 15.25
CA LYS A 295 -18.19 5.80 16.72
C LYS A 295 -16.86 6.21 17.34
N ALA A 296 -15.75 5.74 16.76
CA ALA A 296 -14.41 6.11 17.23
C ALA A 296 -14.10 7.59 17.00
N VAL A 297 -14.59 8.16 15.88
CA VAL A 297 -14.40 9.57 15.53
C VAL A 297 -15.21 10.49 16.44
N GLY A 298 -16.46 10.13 16.78
CA GLY A 298 -17.35 11.02 17.53
C GLY A 298 -17.77 12.22 16.68
N ASP A 299 -17.24 13.41 16.96
CA ASP A 299 -17.44 14.60 16.12
C ASP A 299 -16.54 14.53 14.88
N PRO A 300 -17.11 14.38 13.66
CA PRO A 300 -16.31 14.20 12.46
C PRO A 300 -15.69 15.50 11.93
N GLU A 301 -16.17 16.67 12.34
CA GLU A 301 -15.81 17.93 11.73
C GLU A 301 -14.29 18.27 11.86
N PRO A 302 -13.63 18.08 13.02
CA PRO A 302 -12.17 18.25 13.11
C PRO A 302 -11.39 17.29 12.21
N VAL A 303 -11.82 16.02 12.13
CA VAL A 303 -11.17 14.99 11.30
C VAL A 303 -11.39 15.28 9.82
N HIS A 304 -12.57 15.77 9.45
CA HIS A 304 -12.91 16.18 8.10
C HIS A 304 -11.97 17.28 7.60
N ARG A 305 -11.82 18.37 8.36
CA ARG A 305 -10.89 19.46 8.02
C ARG A 305 -9.44 18.99 7.91
N ALA A 306 -9.02 18.09 8.81
CA ALA A 306 -7.67 17.53 8.76
C ALA A 306 -7.46 16.66 7.50
N ALA A 307 -8.46 15.86 7.13
CA ALA A 307 -8.44 15.09 5.88
C ALA A 307 -8.38 16.01 4.65
N GLU A 308 -9.19 17.08 4.60
CA GLU A 308 -9.17 18.05 3.51
C GLU A 308 -7.81 18.74 3.35
N SER A 309 -7.11 19.02 4.46
CA SER A 309 -5.76 19.59 4.44
C SER A 309 -4.71 18.69 3.77
N LEU A 310 -4.98 17.39 3.69
CA LEU A 310 -4.18 16.38 2.96
C LEU A 310 -4.68 16.15 1.52
N GLY A 311 -5.77 16.80 1.11
CA GLY A 311 -6.46 16.56 -0.15
C GLY A 311 -7.47 15.41 -0.12
N ALA A 312 -7.76 14.87 1.07
CA ALA A 312 -8.59 13.68 1.23
C ALA A 312 -10.03 14.02 1.57
N ARG A 313 -10.96 13.15 1.16
CA ARG A 313 -12.31 13.13 1.73
C ARG A 313 -12.38 12.14 2.90
N LEU A 314 -13.13 12.49 3.94
CA LEU A 314 -13.44 11.59 5.05
C LEU A 314 -14.58 10.64 4.66
N VAL A 315 -14.38 9.35 4.92
CA VAL A 315 -15.38 8.29 4.79
C VAL A 315 -15.58 7.65 6.15
N LEU A 316 -16.81 7.71 6.65
CA LEU A 316 -17.21 7.05 7.88
C LEU A 316 -17.93 5.74 7.55
N ALA A 317 -17.46 4.64 8.12
CA ALA A 317 -18.09 3.34 7.99
C ALA A 317 -17.93 2.56 9.31
N PRO A 318 -18.88 1.70 9.70
CA PRO A 318 -18.69 0.81 10.83
C PRO A 318 -17.63 -0.22 10.47
N VAL A 319 -16.45 -0.11 11.05
CA VAL A 319 -15.29 -0.98 10.75
C VAL A 319 -14.74 -1.67 12.00
N ALA A 320 -15.29 -1.39 13.18
CA ALA A 320 -14.95 -2.07 14.43
C ALA A 320 -15.72 -3.40 14.61
N VAL A 321 -15.13 -4.31 15.39
CA VAL A 321 -15.81 -5.51 15.89
C VAL A 321 -16.99 -5.15 16.80
N SER A 322 -18.02 -5.99 16.82
CA SER A 322 -19.25 -5.75 17.58
C SER A 322 -19.12 -5.99 19.09
N ASP A 323 -18.04 -6.65 19.53
CA ASP A 323 -17.79 -6.98 20.95
C ASP A 323 -17.30 -5.78 21.78
N GLY A 324 -17.12 -4.61 21.15
CA GLY A 324 -16.68 -3.37 21.80
C GLY A 324 -15.17 -3.26 21.95
N ALA A 325 -14.39 -4.27 21.56
CA ALA A 325 -12.94 -4.14 21.54
C ALA A 325 -12.49 -3.17 20.44
N PRO A 326 -11.40 -2.41 20.65
CA PRO A 326 -10.87 -1.47 19.66
C PRO A 326 -10.09 -2.21 18.54
N ARG A 327 -10.73 -3.18 17.90
CA ARG A 327 -10.17 -3.98 16.80
C ARG A 327 -11.01 -3.81 15.55
N HIS A 328 -10.34 -3.68 14.41
CA HIS A 328 -11.03 -3.65 13.13
C HIS A 328 -11.59 -5.04 12.81
N ASP A 329 -12.85 -5.08 12.38
CA ASP A 329 -13.50 -6.28 11.88
C ASP A 329 -13.13 -6.45 10.39
N PRO A 330 -12.46 -7.54 9.98
CA PRO A 330 -12.04 -7.72 8.59
C PRO A 330 -13.20 -7.73 7.59
N GLN A 331 -14.38 -8.23 7.97
CA GLN A 331 -15.54 -8.28 7.08
C GLN A 331 -16.17 -6.90 6.93
N ALA A 332 -16.32 -6.16 8.03
CA ALA A 332 -16.83 -4.80 8.00
C ALA A 332 -15.87 -3.86 7.25
N LEU A 333 -14.56 -4.01 7.47
CA LEU A 333 -13.53 -3.30 6.72
C LEU A 333 -13.56 -3.66 5.23
N ALA A 334 -13.78 -4.92 4.86
CA ALA A 334 -13.93 -5.32 3.45
C ALA A 334 -15.14 -4.64 2.79
N MET A 335 -16.29 -4.57 3.48
CA MET A 335 -17.48 -3.88 2.99
C MET A 335 -17.25 -2.38 2.79
N ALA A 336 -16.42 -1.76 3.62
CA ALA A 336 -16.05 -0.36 3.47
C ALA A 336 -15.05 -0.14 2.31
N LEU A 337 -14.06 -1.03 2.16
CA LEU A 337 -13.00 -0.92 1.15
C LEU A 337 -13.48 -1.24 -0.27
N GLU A 338 -14.31 -2.27 -0.44
CA GLU A 338 -14.78 -2.74 -1.76
C GLU A 338 -15.28 -1.60 -2.67
N PRO A 339 -16.29 -0.78 -2.27
CA PRO A 339 -16.80 0.27 -3.14
C PRO A 339 -15.75 1.34 -3.43
N LEU A 340 -14.84 1.62 -2.49
CA LEU A 340 -13.76 2.59 -2.68
C LEU A 340 -12.78 2.11 -3.75
N LEU A 341 -12.43 0.82 -3.73
CA LEU A 341 -11.52 0.21 -4.70
C LEU A 341 -12.19 0.03 -6.08
N ARG A 342 -13.51 -0.20 -6.15
CA ARG A 342 -14.25 -0.33 -7.42
C ARG A 342 -14.44 0.97 -8.18
N VAL A 343 -14.90 2.04 -7.51
CA VAL A 343 -15.41 3.26 -8.17
C VAL A 343 -14.37 3.95 -9.05
N ASP A 344 -13.09 3.84 -8.72
CA ASP A 344 -12.04 4.64 -9.37
C ASP A 344 -11.28 3.95 -10.51
N THR A 345 -11.46 2.64 -10.68
CA THR A 345 -10.98 1.93 -11.88
C THR A 345 -11.62 2.47 -13.17
N ARG A 346 -12.86 2.96 -13.07
CA ARG A 346 -13.61 3.52 -14.21
C ARG A 346 -13.20 4.95 -14.57
N ALA A 347 -12.61 5.71 -13.65
CA ALA A 347 -12.13 7.06 -13.92
C ALA A 347 -10.80 7.04 -14.71
N ALA A 348 -9.91 6.07 -14.43
CA ALA A 348 -8.66 5.87 -15.15
C ALA A 348 -8.86 5.46 -16.62
N GLY A 349 -9.96 4.75 -16.94
CA GLY A 349 -10.28 4.32 -18.31
C GLY A 349 -10.80 5.40 -19.25
N ARG A 350 -11.06 6.64 -18.77
CA ARG A 350 -11.60 7.74 -19.60
C ARG A 350 -10.58 8.81 -19.99
N SER A 351 -9.35 8.78 -19.46
CA SER A 351 -8.34 9.81 -19.74
C SER A 351 -7.36 9.47 -20.90
N SER A 352 -7.47 8.28 -21.51
CA SER A 352 -6.52 7.82 -22.55
C SER A 352 -7.07 7.80 -23.98
N GLY A 353 -8.22 8.44 -24.26
CA GLY A 353 -8.86 8.32 -25.58
C GLY A 353 -9.68 9.52 -26.04
N ASN A 354 -9.06 10.69 -26.26
CA ASN A 354 -9.36 11.52 -27.44
C ASN A 354 -8.44 12.74 -27.52
N GLY A 355 -7.64 12.84 -28.58
CA GLY A 355 -6.79 14.02 -28.80
C GLY A 355 -5.96 13.95 -30.08
N ARG A 356 -6.53 13.49 -31.20
CA ARG A 356 -5.89 13.59 -32.51
C ARG A 356 -6.89 13.72 -33.66
N VAL A 357 -7.36 14.95 -33.88
CA VAL A 357 -7.82 15.51 -35.16
C VAL A 357 -7.53 17.01 -35.02
N GLY A 358 -6.65 17.67 -35.78
CA GLY A 358 -6.55 17.69 -37.23
C GLY A 358 -7.20 18.99 -37.73
N ALA A 359 -6.48 20.11 -37.76
CA ALA A 359 -6.92 21.33 -38.43
C ALA A 359 -5.74 21.97 -39.17
N LYS A 360 -5.69 21.72 -40.49
CA LYS A 360 -4.94 22.51 -41.47
C LYS A 360 -5.84 23.62 -42.00
N ASN A 361 -5.17 24.71 -42.40
CA ASN A 361 -5.58 25.81 -43.28
C ASN A 361 -6.58 26.84 -42.74
N GLN A 362 -6.07 28.04 -42.52
CA GLN A 362 -6.55 29.23 -43.22
C GLN A 362 -5.42 30.26 -43.41
N THR A 363 -5.11 30.53 -44.67
CA THR A 363 -4.33 31.65 -45.17
C THR A 363 -5.23 32.88 -45.28
N SER A 364 -4.82 34.04 -44.75
CA SER A 364 -4.75 35.31 -45.49
C SER A 364 -4.43 36.52 -44.60
N ALA A 365 -3.36 37.21 -45.00
CA ALA A 365 -3.15 38.66 -45.05
C ALA A 365 -3.52 39.55 -43.85
N ARG A 366 -2.50 40.20 -43.26
CA ARG A 366 -2.19 41.63 -43.51
C ARG A 366 -0.95 42.13 -42.74
N ASN A 367 -0.17 42.94 -43.46
CA ASN A 367 0.93 43.83 -43.08
C ASN A 367 0.86 44.46 -41.67
N ALA A 368 2.00 44.63 -40.99
CA ALA A 368 2.84 45.84 -41.11
C ALA A 368 3.91 45.92 -40.01
N ASN A 369 5.14 46.27 -40.44
CA ASN A 369 6.18 47.08 -39.80
C ASN A 369 6.80 46.69 -38.45
N GLY A 370 8.14 46.72 -38.41
CA GLY A 370 8.89 47.02 -37.19
C GLY A 370 10.26 46.36 -37.06
N THR A 371 11.19 46.67 -37.96
CA THR A 371 12.62 46.34 -37.83
C THR A 371 13.35 47.22 -36.81
N GLY A 372 14.33 46.62 -36.10
CA GLY A 372 15.54 47.30 -35.62
C GLY A 372 15.59 47.49 -34.10
N SER A 373 16.50 46.78 -33.40
CA SER A 373 17.88 47.24 -33.10
C SER A 373 17.92 48.15 -31.86
N ALA A 374 18.86 48.16 -30.92
CA ALA A 374 19.97 47.33 -30.47
C ALA A 374 20.50 48.05 -29.19
N ARG A 375 21.39 47.39 -28.44
CA ARG A 375 22.31 47.96 -27.41
C ARG A 375 21.61 48.39 -26.11
N GLY A 376 22.11 48.10 -24.91
CA GLY A 376 23.47 47.80 -24.47
C GLY A 376 23.89 48.85 -23.43
N LYS A 377 24.50 48.37 -22.33
CA LYS A 377 25.22 49.05 -21.21
C LYS A 377 24.58 48.73 -19.86
N ASP A 378 25.22 47.93 -19.01
CA ASP A 378 26.32 48.32 -18.09
C ASP A 378 26.01 49.59 -17.29
N MET A 379 25.81 49.48 -15.97
CA MET A 379 26.75 49.99 -14.96
C MET A 379 26.26 49.80 -13.52
N THR A 380 27.17 49.21 -12.72
CA THR A 380 27.56 49.55 -11.34
C THR A 380 26.55 49.51 -10.17
N LEU A 381 26.86 48.58 -9.26
CA LEU A 381 27.14 48.81 -7.82
C LEU A 381 26.81 50.20 -7.27
N ASN A 382 25.99 50.25 -6.21
CA ASN A 382 26.44 50.89 -4.98
C ASN A 382 25.78 50.32 -3.71
N THR A 383 26.64 50.20 -2.72
CA THR A 383 26.47 49.88 -1.31
C THR A 383 25.40 50.73 -0.57
N LYS A 384 24.76 50.14 0.45
CA LYS A 384 24.70 50.75 1.80
C LYS A 384 24.19 49.81 2.88
N THR A 385 25.05 49.69 3.88
CA THR A 385 24.93 49.12 5.22
C THR A 385 24.06 50.00 6.13
N ALA A 386 23.42 49.38 7.14
CA ALA A 386 23.07 49.86 8.49
C ALA A 386 21.70 49.30 8.89
N ARG A 387 21.46 48.73 10.07
CA ARG A 387 22.25 48.50 11.27
C ARG A 387 21.53 47.41 12.07
#